data_AF-A0A8C8RGF2-F1
#
_entry.id   AF-A0A8C8RGF2-F1
#
_cell.length_a   1.000
_cell.length_b   1.000
_cell.length_c   1.000
_cell.angle_alpha   90.00
_cell.angle_beta   90.00
_cell.angle_gamma   90.00
#
_symmetry.space_group_name_H-M   'P 1'
#
loop_
_entity.id
_entity.type
_entity.pdbx_description
1 polymer ?
#
loop_
_entity_poly.entity_id
_entity_poly.type
_entity_poly.pdbx_seq_one_letter_code
_entity_poly.pdbx_strand_id
1 'polypeptide(L)'
;MELVLRGCCEDQNYNWVKKKKLSNSLKARSMNDFVPVTFMLPADYNLFVEEFRKNPSSTWIMKPCGKAQGKGIFLINKLSQIKKWSRDSKTSSFVSQSSKEAYVISLYINNPLLIGGKKFDLRLYVLVSTYRPLRCYMYKLGFCRFCTVKYTPSTSELDNMFVHLTNVAIQKHGDDYNHIHGGKWTVSNLRLYLESTRGKEVTSKLFDEIHWIIVQSLKAVAPVMNNDKHCFECYGYDIIIDDKLKPWLIEVNASPSLTSSTANDRILKYNLINDTLNIALPNGEIPDCKWNKSPPKEALGNYEIL
;
A
#
# COMPACT_ATOMS: atom_id res chain seq x y z
N MET A 1 -0.51 -11.52 -9.84
CA MET A 1 -1.08 -10.80 -8.71
C MET A 1 0.11 -10.28 -7.96
N GLU A 2 0.78 -9.32 -8.61
CA GLU A 2 2.02 -8.80 -8.10
C GLU A 2 1.68 -7.66 -7.15
N LEU A 3 1.59 -7.94 -5.85
CA LEU A 3 1.75 -6.89 -4.84
C LEU A 3 3.16 -6.36 -5.04
N VAL A 4 3.29 -5.11 -5.46
CA VAL A 4 4.60 -4.51 -5.72
C VAL A 4 5.30 -4.31 -4.38
N LEU A 5 6.00 -5.35 -3.92
CA LEU A 5 7.07 -5.17 -2.94
C LEU A 5 8.23 -4.44 -3.63
N ARG A 6 8.69 -3.34 -3.05
CA ARG A 6 10.00 -2.77 -3.34
C ARG A 6 11.01 -3.30 -2.33
N GLY A 7 11.84 -4.26 -2.70
CA GLY A 7 12.97 -4.73 -1.88
C GLY A 7 14.29 -4.07 -2.28
N CYS A 8 15.14 -3.73 -1.31
CA CYS A 8 16.48 -3.17 -1.45
C CYS A 8 17.56 -4.16 -1.95
N CYS A 9 17.20 -5.16 -2.75
CA CYS A 9 18.18 -6.05 -3.37
C CYS A 9 17.90 -6.11 -4.86
N GLU A 10 18.82 -5.56 -5.65
CA GLU A 10 18.77 -5.50 -7.12
C GLU A 10 18.70 -6.89 -7.79
N ASP A 11 18.78 -8.00 -7.04
CA ASP A 11 18.83 -9.36 -7.57
C ASP A 11 17.71 -10.32 -7.13
N GLN A 12 16.69 -9.88 -6.38
CA GLN A 12 15.53 -10.74 -6.08
C GLN A 12 14.36 -10.47 -7.02
N ASN A 13 14.36 -11.24 -8.12
CA ASN A 13 13.30 -11.33 -9.12
C ASN A 13 11.88 -11.12 -8.57
N TYR A 14 11.23 -10.09 -9.11
CA TYR A 14 9.79 -9.85 -9.12
C TYR A 14 9.01 -11.16 -9.33
N ASN A 15 8.51 -11.73 -8.24
CA ASN A 15 7.60 -12.87 -8.28
C ASN A 15 6.53 -12.73 -7.20
N TRP A 16 5.55 -11.87 -7.43
CA TRP A 16 4.25 -11.97 -6.74
C TRP A 16 3.19 -12.58 -7.69
N VAL A 17 3.00 -13.89 -7.49
CA VAL A 17 1.87 -14.77 -7.88
C VAL A 17 1.31 -14.59 -9.29
N LYS A 18 1.82 -15.33 -10.28
CA LYS A 18 1.06 -15.57 -11.53
C LYS A 18 -0.32 -16.19 -11.20
N LYS A 19 -1.37 -15.69 -11.85
CA LYS A 19 -2.81 -15.94 -11.62
C LYS A 19 -3.30 -17.40 -11.87
N LYS A 20 -2.56 -18.46 -11.52
CA LYS A 20 -2.93 -19.80 -12.03
C LYS A 20 -3.17 -20.97 -11.07
N LYS A 21 -2.91 -20.92 -9.76
CA LYS A 21 -3.17 -22.11 -8.90
C LYS A 21 -3.45 -21.79 -7.42
N LEU A 22 -4.52 -21.07 -7.11
CA LEU A 22 -5.04 -21.05 -5.73
C LEU A 22 -6.57 -20.90 -5.67
N SER A 23 -7.31 -21.63 -6.51
CA SER A 23 -8.78 -21.64 -6.46
C SER A 23 -9.39 -22.78 -5.65
N ASN A 24 -8.61 -23.70 -5.08
CA ASN A 24 -9.17 -25.00 -4.67
C ASN A 24 -9.13 -25.35 -3.18
N SER A 25 -8.93 -24.41 -2.26
CA SER A 25 -9.22 -24.70 -0.85
C SER A 25 -9.46 -23.44 -0.03
N LEU A 26 -10.75 -23.15 0.16
CA LEU A 26 -11.42 -22.41 1.25
C LEU A 26 -12.56 -21.60 0.63
N LYS A 27 -13.80 -21.91 1.02
CA LYS A 27 -14.99 -21.06 0.82
C LYS A 27 -14.87 -19.80 1.71
N ALA A 28 -13.83 -19.01 1.52
CA ALA A 28 -13.56 -17.75 2.19
C ALA A 28 -13.68 -16.62 1.16
N ARG A 29 -14.16 -15.44 1.57
CA ARG A 29 -14.14 -14.20 0.76
C ARG A 29 -12.88 -14.18 -0.11
N SER A 30 -13.07 -14.11 -1.43
CA SER A 30 -11.94 -14.20 -2.34
C SER A 30 -11.02 -13.00 -2.14
N MET A 31 -9.71 -13.13 -2.40
CA MET A 31 -8.78 -11.98 -2.37
C MET A 31 -9.24 -10.79 -3.25
N ASN A 32 -10.16 -11.02 -4.19
CA ASN A 32 -10.76 -9.98 -5.01
C ASN A 32 -11.61 -8.98 -4.22
N ASP A 33 -11.89 -9.23 -2.94
CA ASP A 33 -12.79 -8.39 -2.16
C ASP A 33 -12.10 -7.19 -1.52
N PHE A 34 -10.77 -7.17 -1.39
CA PHE A 34 -10.05 -6.09 -0.68
C PHE A 34 -8.86 -5.48 -1.43
N VAL A 35 -8.51 -6.01 -2.61
CA VAL A 35 -7.53 -5.39 -3.52
C VAL A 35 -8.29 -4.96 -4.78
N PRO A 36 -8.07 -3.74 -5.31
CA PRO A 36 -8.68 -3.33 -6.57
C PRO A 36 -8.27 -4.27 -7.71
N VAL A 37 -9.17 -4.47 -8.68
CA VAL A 37 -8.91 -5.33 -9.85
C VAL A 37 -7.65 -4.85 -10.56
N THR A 38 -6.67 -5.73 -10.73
CA THR A 38 -5.31 -5.36 -11.16
C THR A 38 -4.74 -6.37 -12.16
N PHE A 39 -4.00 -5.87 -13.16
CA PHE A 39 -3.35 -6.64 -14.21
C PHE A 39 -1.91 -6.18 -14.45
N MET A 40 -1.04 -7.09 -14.93
CA MET A 40 0.35 -6.78 -15.28
C MET A 40 0.51 -6.60 -16.79
N LEU A 41 0.90 -5.42 -17.25
CA LEU A 41 1.18 -5.16 -18.66
C LEU A 41 2.68 -5.32 -18.96
N PRO A 42 3.04 -5.91 -20.11
CA PRO A 42 2.15 -6.31 -21.22
C PRO A 42 1.49 -7.70 -21.08
N ALA A 43 1.86 -8.51 -20.08
CA ALA A 43 1.49 -9.94 -19.99
C ALA A 43 -0.03 -10.21 -19.95
N ASP A 44 -0.78 -9.39 -19.23
CA ASP A 44 -2.22 -9.51 -18.98
C ASP A 44 -3.05 -8.55 -19.85
N TYR A 45 -2.48 -8.01 -20.94
CA TYR A 45 -3.15 -6.99 -21.76
C TYR A 45 -4.54 -7.41 -22.25
N ASN A 46 -4.67 -8.64 -22.77
CA ASN A 46 -5.94 -9.14 -23.29
C ASN A 46 -6.99 -9.28 -22.17
N LEU A 47 -6.57 -9.77 -20.99
CA LEU A 47 -7.45 -9.89 -19.82
C LEU A 47 -7.92 -8.52 -19.34
N PHE A 48 -7.02 -7.52 -19.32
CA PHE A 48 -7.38 -6.15 -19.00
C PHE A 48 -8.39 -5.58 -20.02
N VAL A 49 -8.18 -5.78 -21.32
CA VAL A 49 -9.08 -5.27 -22.36
C VAL A 49 -10.48 -5.89 -22.25
N GLU A 50 -10.56 -7.19 -21.95
CA GLU A 50 -11.83 -7.87 -21.68
C GLU A 50 -12.54 -7.28 -20.47
N GLU A 51 -11.83 -7.04 -19.37
CA GLU A 51 -12.40 -6.46 -18.16
C GLU A 51 -12.85 -5.00 -18.38
N PHE A 52 -12.03 -4.21 -19.07
CA PHE A 52 -12.35 -2.82 -19.42
C PHE A 52 -13.62 -2.74 -20.27
N ARG A 53 -13.82 -3.67 -21.22
CA ARG A 53 -15.02 -3.70 -22.08
C ARG A 53 -16.31 -3.97 -21.31
N LYS A 54 -16.26 -4.62 -20.14
CA LYS A 54 -17.44 -4.83 -19.29
C LYS A 54 -17.94 -3.52 -18.69
N ASN A 55 -17.04 -2.58 -18.40
CA ASN A 55 -17.38 -1.27 -17.88
C ASN A 55 -16.52 -0.15 -18.52
N PRO A 56 -16.88 0.32 -19.73
CA PRO A 56 -16.05 1.27 -20.49
C PRO A 56 -15.89 2.65 -19.87
N SER A 57 -16.72 3.01 -18.87
CA SER A 57 -16.61 4.28 -18.12
C SER A 57 -15.69 4.19 -16.91
N SER A 58 -15.13 3.00 -16.62
CA SER A 58 -14.21 2.81 -15.51
C SER A 58 -12.89 3.54 -15.73
N THR A 59 -12.42 4.18 -14.66
CA THR A 59 -11.09 4.80 -14.61
C THR A 59 -10.09 3.80 -14.04
N TRP A 60 -8.91 3.75 -14.62
CA TRP A 60 -7.82 2.87 -14.20
C TRP A 60 -6.57 3.69 -13.95
N ILE A 61 -5.77 3.27 -12.98
CA ILE A 61 -4.47 3.86 -12.67
C ILE A 61 -3.36 2.95 -13.18
N MET A 62 -2.45 3.52 -13.96
CA MET A 62 -1.27 2.84 -14.45
C MET A 62 -0.06 3.28 -13.63
N LYS A 63 0.71 2.31 -13.12
CA LYS A 63 1.91 2.53 -12.33
C LYS A 63 3.08 1.73 -12.92
N PRO A 64 4.24 2.35 -13.19
CA PRO A 64 5.44 1.61 -13.61
C PRO A 64 5.92 0.66 -12.50
N CYS A 65 6.41 -0.51 -12.88
CA CYS A 65 7.06 -1.44 -11.95
C CYS A 65 8.45 -0.89 -11.58
N GLY A 66 8.77 -0.81 -10.29
CA GLY A 66 10.10 -0.41 -9.80
C GLY A 66 10.35 1.10 -9.63
N LYS A 67 9.58 2.00 -10.25
CA LYS A 67 9.74 3.45 -10.01
C LYS A 67 8.97 3.91 -8.77
N ALA A 68 9.56 4.85 -8.03
CA ALA A 68 9.03 5.42 -6.79
C ALA A 68 8.52 6.86 -6.94
N GLN A 69 7.92 7.39 -5.86
CA GLN A 69 7.56 8.82 -5.72
C GLN A 69 6.46 9.34 -6.66
N GLY A 70 5.72 8.45 -7.33
CA GLY A 70 4.62 8.84 -8.22
C GLY A 70 5.04 9.25 -9.63
N LYS A 71 6.33 9.14 -9.99
CA LYS A 71 6.80 9.42 -11.35
C LYS A 71 6.30 8.36 -12.32
N GLY A 72 5.67 8.80 -13.42
CA GLY A 72 5.15 7.92 -14.48
C GLY A 72 3.80 7.27 -14.18
N ILE A 73 3.12 7.70 -13.11
CA ILE A 73 1.74 7.29 -12.84
C ILE A 73 0.80 8.13 -13.70
N PHE A 74 -0.19 7.51 -14.31
CA PHE A 74 -1.24 8.23 -15.03
C PHE A 74 -2.57 7.49 -14.94
N LEU A 75 -3.66 8.24 -15.11
CA LEU A 75 -5.01 7.68 -15.17
C LEU A 75 -5.41 7.47 -16.62
N ILE A 76 -6.21 6.42 -16.85
CA ILE A 76 -6.83 6.16 -18.13
C ILE A 76 -8.32 5.92 -17.94
N ASN A 77 -9.10 6.37 -18.90
CA ASN A 77 -10.53 6.08 -19.01
C ASN A 77 -10.94 5.70 -20.43
N LYS A 78 -9.96 5.59 -21.36
CA LYS A 78 -10.18 5.16 -22.75
C LYS A 78 -9.03 4.25 -23.19
N LEU A 79 -9.36 3.14 -23.86
CA LEU A 79 -8.36 2.20 -24.41
C LEU A 79 -7.39 2.85 -25.41
N SER A 80 -7.79 3.94 -26.08
CA SER A 80 -6.92 4.68 -26.98
C SER A 80 -5.70 5.30 -26.27
N GLN A 81 -5.82 5.66 -24.99
CA GLN A 81 -4.73 6.23 -24.19
C GLN A 81 -3.59 5.22 -23.98
N ILE A 82 -3.91 3.93 -23.78
CA ILE A 82 -2.90 2.87 -23.68
C ILE A 82 -2.17 2.66 -25.01
N LYS A 83 -2.89 2.72 -26.13
CA LYS A 83 -2.28 2.56 -27.46
C LYS A 83 -1.28 3.68 -27.77
N LYS A 84 -1.54 4.90 -27.31
CA LYS A 84 -0.61 6.03 -27.42
C LYS A 84 0.66 5.78 -26.60
N TRP A 85 0.51 5.40 -25.33
CA TRP A 85 1.64 5.03 -24.46
C TRP A 85 2.51 3.92 -25.08
N SER A 86 1.90 2.86 -25.63
CA SER A 86 2.62 1.75 -26.27
C SER A 86 3.42 2.16 -27.52
N ARG A 87 3.02 3.24 -28.21
CA ARG A 87 3.70 3.78 -29.40
C ARG A 87 4.79 4.77 -29.02
N ASP A 88 4.56 5.64 -28.04
CA ASP A 88 5.53 6.63 -27.60
C ASP A 88 6.80 5.97 -27.01
N SER A 89 6.67 4.79 -26.38
CA SER A 89 7.81 3.95 -25.97
C SER A 89 8.64 3.38 -27.14
N LYS A 90 8.15 3.44 -28.39
CA LYS A 90 8.88 2.97 -29.58
C LYS A 90 9.66 4.08 -30.27
N THR A 91 9.36 5.35 -30.01
CA THR A 91 9.95 6.51 -30.69
C THR A 91 11.23 7.01 -30.01
N SER A 92 11.55 6.55 -28.80
CA SER A 92 12.87 6.71 -28.17
C SER A 92 13.87 5.70 -28.76
N SER A 93 14.08 5.80 -30.07
CA SER A 93 15.07 5.04 -30.83
C SER A 93 16.46 5.62 -30.56
N PHE A 94 17.25 4.93 -29.72
CA PHE A 94 18.71 4.72 -29.82
C PHE A 94 19.31 4.00 -28.59
N VAL A 95 18.48 3.33 -27.76
CA VAL A 95 18.99 2.41 -26.72
C VAL A 95 18.27 1.07 -26.85
N SER A 96 19.10 0.02 -26.89
CA SER A 96 18.84 -1.42 -26.98
C SER A 96 17.40 -1.91 -26.71
N GLN A 97 17.01 -2.86 -27.56
CA GLN A 97 15.79 -3.67 -27.59
C GLN A 97 15.67 -4.65 -26.41
N SER A 98 15.93 -4.20 -25.18
CA SER A 98 15.97 -5.01 -23.97
C SER A 98 15.13 -4.36 -22.86
N SER A 99 14.02 -5.03 -22.52
CA SER A 99 13.00 -4.72 -21.50
C SER A 99 12.01 -3.59 -21.85
N LYS A 100 10.82 -3.98 -22.34
CA LYS A 100 9.64 -3.11 -22.22
C LYS A 100 9.39 -2.89 -20.73
N GLU A 101 9.30 -1.65 -20.29
CA GLU A 101 8.99 -1.32 -18.91
C GLU A 101 7.65 -1.95 -18.52
N ALA A 102 7.65 -2.79 -17.49
CA ALA A 102 6.44 -3.45 -17.00
C ALA A 102 5.58 -2.45 -16.23
N TYR A 103 4.26 -2.54 -16.39
CA TYR A 103 3.32 -1.65 -15.72
C TYR A 103 2.24 -2.46 -14.99
N VAL A 104 1.86 -2.00 -13.81
CA VAL A 104 0.67 -2.45 -13.10
C VAL A 104 -0.47 -1.53 -13.50
N ILE A 105 -1.57 -2.09 -13.99
CA ILE A 105 -2.81 -1.37 -14.22
C ILE A 105 -3.86 -1.84 -13.23
N SER A 106 -4.43 -0.91 -12.47
CA SER A 106 -5.35 -1.20 -11.37
C SER A 106 -6.61 -0.35 -11.48
N LEU A 107 -7.77 -0.88 -11.08
CA LEU A 107 -9.02 -0.14 -11.05
C LEU A 107 -8.89 1.02 -10.07
N TYR A 108 -9.19 2.23 -10.54
CA TYR A 108 -9.07 3.42 -9.71
C TYR A 108 -10.27 3.54 -8.78
N ILE A 109 -10.02 3.71 -7.48
CA ILE A 109 -11.06 3.96 -6.47
C ILE A 109 -11.54 5.41 -6.64
N ASN A 110 -12.68 5.58 -7.31
CA ASN A 110 -13.26 6.87 -7.67
C ASN A 110 -14.18 7.47 -6.59
N ASN A 111 -14.56 6.67 -5.59
CA ASN A 111 -15.38 7.02 -4.44
C ASN A 111 -14.61 6.97 -3.10
N PRO A 112 -13.43 7.60 -2.96
CA PRO A 112 -12.69 7.57 -1.70
C PRO A 112 -13.47 8.31 -0.60
N LEU A 113 -13.31 7.89 0.65
CA LEU A 113 -13.73 8.68 1.79
C LEU A 113 -12.99 10.02 1.78
N LEU A 114 -13.75 11.11 1.92
CA LEU A 114 -13.21 12.46 1.94
C LEU A 114 -13.35 13.08 3.32
N ILE A 115 -12.31 13.78 3.77
CA ILE A 115 -12.36 14.61 4.98
C ILE A 115 -12.03 16.03 4.57
N GLY A 116 -12.92 16.97 4.87
CA GLY A 116 -12.81 18.35 4.36
C GLY A 116 -12.79 18.45 2.83
N GLY A 117 -13.36 17.47 2.14
CA GLY A 117 -13.35 17.36 0.68
C GLY A 117 -12.01 16.89 0.09
N LYS A 118 -11.04 16.46 0.90
CA LYS A 118 -9.72 16.00 0.44
C LYS A 118 -9.61 14.48 0.53
N LYS A 119 -9.02 13.87 -0.51
CA LYS A 119 -8.69 12.44 -0.55
C LYS A 119 -7.48 12.16 0.34
N PHE A 120 -7.44 10.98 0.94
CA PHE A 120 -6.29 10.51 1.70
C PHE A 120 -6.05 9.01 1.54
N ASP A 121 -4.84 8.58 1.86
CA ASP A 121 -4.50 7.18 2.09
C ASP A 121 -3.96 7.00 3.53
N LEU A 122 -4.02 5.77 4.03
CA LEU A 122 -3.55 5.37 5.33
C LEU A 122 -2.23 4.60 5.21
N ARG A 123 -1.18 5.09 5.87
CA ARG A 123 0.08 4.38 6.09
C ARG A 123 0.06 3.70 7.45
N LEU A 124 0.09 2.37 7.43
CA LEU A 124 0.23 1.50 8.61
C LEU A 124 1.56 0.76 8.58
N TYR A 125 2.08 0.41 9.75
CA TYR A 125 3.33 -0.37 9.87
C TYR A 125 3.01 -1.75 10.43
N VAL A 126 3.53 -2.78 9.76
CA VAL A 126 3.31 -4.18 10.12
C VAL A 126 4.66 -4.88 10.20
N LEU A 127 5.01 -5.37 11.39
CA LEU A 127 6.20 -6.18 11.61
C LEU A 127 5.85 -7.65 11.42
N VAL A 128 6.65 -8.36 10.62
CA VAL A 128 6.59 -9.82 10.53
C VAL A 128 7.89 -10.39 11.06
N SER A 129 7.81 -11.18 12.13
CA SER A 129 8.98 -11.79 12.75
C SER A 129 9.29 -13.19 12.21
N THR A 130 8.28 -13.89 11.70
CA THR A 130 8.40 -15.20 11.02
C THR A 130 7.15 -15.46 10.17
N TYR A 131 7.31 -16.19 9.06
CA TYR A 131 6.21 -16.62 8.21
C TYR A 131 5.76 -18.07 8.49
N ARG A 132 6.58 -18.85 9.22
CA ARG A 132 6.26 -20.24 9.62
C ARG A 132 6.74 -20.51 11.05
N PRO A 133 5.84 -20.49 12.05
CA PRO A 133 4.43 -20.04 11.96
C PRO A 133 4.36 -18.53 11.65
N LEU A 134 3.31 -18.06 10.97
CA LEU A 134 3.13 -16.63 10.71
C LEU A 134 2.96 -15.88 12.05
N ARG A 135 3.85 -14.93 12.32
CA ARG A 135 3.75 -13.99 13.44
C ARG A 135 3.88 -12.57 12.91
N CYS A 136 2.79 -11.83 13.01
CA CYS A 136 2.71 -10.46 12.54
C CYS A 136 2.13 -9.55 13.63
N TYR A 137 2.62 -8.32 13.65
CA TYR A 137 2.28 -7.31 14.63
C TYR A 137 1.94 -6.02 13.90
N MET A 138 0.82 -5.39 14.22
CA MET A 138 0.49 -4.06 13.71
C MET A 138 0.95 -3.00 14.70
N TYR A 139 1.60 -1.97 14.19
CA TYR A 139 1.96 -0.81 15.01
C TYR A 139 0.73 0.08 15.18
N LYS A 140 0.35 0.38 16.42
CA LYS A 140 -0.84 1.19 16.74
C LYS A 140 -0.76 2.61 16.18
N LEU A 141 0.46 3.12 15.99
CA LEU A 141 0.69 4.44 15.43
C LEU A 141 0.88 4.34 13.91
N GLY A 142 0.22 5.24 13.19
CA GLY A 142 0.37 5.42 11.75
C GLY A 142 -0.14 6.79 11.36
N PHE A 143 -0.25 7.05 10.06
CA PHE A 143 -0.74 8.33 9.59
C PHE A 143 -1.54 8.25 8.29
N CYS A 144 -2.51 9.15 8.17
CA CYS A 144 -3.17 9.49 6.93
C CYS A 144 -2.32 10.51 6.17
N ARG A 145 -2.18 10.35 4.85
CA ARG A 145 -1.59 11.34 3.95
C ARG A 145 -2.68 11.95 3.10
N PHE A 146 -2.92 13.25 3.25
CA PHE A 146 -3.93 13.97 2.47
C PHE A 146 -3.35 14.51 1.17
N CYS A 147 -4.17 14.56 0.13
CA CYS A 147 -3.92 15.44 -1.01
C CYS A 147 -4.01 16.91 -0.56
N THR A 148 -3.25 17.80 -1.19
CA THR A 148 -3.32 19.25 -0.93
C THR A 148 -4.60 19.86 -1.48
N VAL A 149 -5.07 19.35 -2.64
CA VAL A 149 -6.25 19.84 -3.36
C VAL A 149 -7.52 19.06 -3.00
N LYS A 150 -8.68 19.71 -3.08
CA LYS A 150 -10.00 19.05 -2.95
C LYS A 150 -10.19 18.02 -4.06
N TYR A 151 -10.86 16.92 -3.72
CA TYR A 151 -11.10 15.82 -4.64
C TYR A 151 -12.24 16.15 -5.60
N THR A 152 -11.96 16.09 -6.88
CA THR A 152 -12.93 16.16 -7.98
C THR A 152 -12.94 14.81 -8.72
N PRO A 153 -14.11 14.19 -8.91
CA PRO A 153 -14.22 12.95 -9.68
C PRO A 153 -14.27 13.19 -11.21
N SER A 154 -14.13 14.45 -11.67
CA SER A 154 -14.37 14.81 -13.06
C SER A 154 -13.26 14.28 -13.99
N THR A 155 -13.67 13.69 -15.12
CA THR A 155 -12.76 13.14 -16.14
C THR A 155 -11.98 14.22 -16.90
N SER A 156 -12.38 15.48 -16.76
CA SER A 156 -11.72 16.65 -17.37
C SER A 156 -10.41 17.03 -16.66
N GLU A 157 -10.19 16.56 -15.42
CA GLU A 157 -9.01 16.87 -14.62
C GLU A 157 -8.09 15.66 -14.39
N LEU A 158 -8.22 14.58 -15.18
CA LEU A 158 -7.37 13.38 -15.05
C LEU A 158 -5.87 13.65 -15.18
N ASP A 159 -5.50 14.76 -15.82
CA ASP A 159 -4.12 15.22 -15.95
C ASP A 159 -3.59 15.91 -14.67
N ASN A 160 -4.48 16.34 -13.77
CA ASN A 160 -4.10 16.95 -12.50
C ASN A 160 -3.78 15.88 -11.44
N MET A 161 -2.57 15.32 -11.53
CA MET A 161 -2.09 14.27 -10.62
C MET A 161 -2.09 14.68 -9.13
N PHE A 162 -2.10 15.98 -8.80
CA PHE A 162 -2.12 16.47 -7.40
C PHE A 162 -3.44 16.15 -6.68
N VAL A 163 -4.54 15.97 -7.41
CA VAL A 163 -5.86 15.60 -6.86
C VAL A 163 -5.92 14.10 -6.56
N HIS A 164 -5.21 13.29 -7.33
CA HIS A 164 -5.37 11.83 -7.35
C HIS A 164 -4.28 11.07 -6.58
N LEU A 165 -3.09 11.65 -6.44
CA LEU A 165 -1.91 11.03 -5.82
C LEU A 165 -1.54 11.73 -4.51
N THR A 166 -1.53 10.98 -3.41
CA THR A 166 -1.25 11.45 -2.04
C THR A 166 0.24 11.49 -1.69
N ASN A 167 1.14 11.18 -2.63
CA ASN A 167 2.57 11.08 -2.38
C ASN A 167 3.22 12.44 -2.08
N VAL A 168 4.00 12.50 -1.00
CA VAL A 168 4.70 13.70 -0.50
C VAL A 168 5.58 14.38 -1.57
N ALA A 169 6.21 13.61 -2.46
CA ALA A 169 7.05 14.15 -3.53
C ALA A 169 6.27 14.99 -4.56
N ILE A 170 4.97 14.73 -4.70
CA ILE A 170 4.06 15.51 -5.55
C ILE A 170 3.46 16.64 -4.72
N GLN A 171 3.06 16.38 -3.48
CA GLN A 171 2.31 17.33 -2.65
C GLN A 171 3.13 18.51 -2.10
N LYS A 172 4.47 18.45 -2.09
CA LYS A 172 5.34 19.57 -1.64
C LYS A 172 5.29 20.82 -2.52
N HIS A 173 4.75 20.72 -3.73
CA HIS A 173 4.64 21.84 -4.68
C HIS A 173 3.24 22.46 -4.73
N GLY A 174 2.30 22.05 -3.87
CA GLY A 174 0.97 22.65 -3.80
C GLY A 174 0.95 23.88 -2.89
N ASP A 175 0.32 24.97 -3.34
CA ASP A 175 0.26 26.26 -2.64
C ASP A 175 -0.41 26.18 -1.25
N ASP A 176 -1.27 25.17 -1.02
CA ASP A 176 -2.01 24.94 0.24
C ASP A 176 -1.29 24.00 1.24
N TYR A 177 0.02 23.79 1.10
CA TYR A 177 0.76 22.89 1.99
C TYR A 177 0.87 23.47 3.41
N ASN A 178 0.12 22.90 4.36
CA ASN A 178 0.25 23.27 5.76
C ASN A 178 1.57 22.73 6.35
N HIS A 179 2.55 23.62 6.52
CA HIS A 179 3.87 23.29 7.07
C HIS A 179 3.86 22.77 8.52
N ILE A 180 2.81 23.06 9.31
CA ILE A 180 2.71 22.68 10.73
C ILE A 180 2.34 21.20 10.86
N HIS A 181 1.37 20.72 10.07
CA HIS A 181 0.91 19.32 10.12
C HIS A 181 1.39 18.46 8.93
N GLY A 182 1.97 19.09 7.90
CA GLY A 182 2.50 18.43 6.71
C GLY A 182 1.45 17.68 5.87
N GLY A 183 0.18 18.06 5.98
CA GLY A 183 -0.94 17.35 5.35
C GLY A 183 -1.14 15.92 5.89
N LYS A 184 -0.75 15.66 7.15
CA LYS A 184 -0.89 14.35 7.79
C LYS A 184 -1.82 14.40 9.00
N TRP A 185 -2.64 13.37 9.17
CA TRP A 185 -3.30 13.06 10.45
C TRP A 185 -2.74 11.79 11.03
N THR A 186 -2.70 11.67 12.34
CA THR A 186 -2.42 10.38 12.99
C THR A 186 -3.61 9.44 12.78
N VAL A 187 -3.36 8.12 12.83
CA VAL A 187 -4.43 7.11 12.85
C VAL A 187 -5.40 7.38 14.01
N SER A 188 -4.90 7.80 15.17
CA SER A 188 -5.74 8.16 16.33
C SER A 188 -6.71 9.30 16.03
N ASN A 189 -6.27 10.33 15.30
CA ASN A 189 -7.15 11.43 14.89
C ASN A 189 -8.19 10.98 13.87
N LEU A 190 -7.81 10.12 12.92
CA LEU A 190 -8.77 9.51 11.99
C LEU A 190 -9.82 8.69 12.75
N ARG A 191 -9.38 7.86 13.70
CA ARG A 191 -10.27 7.05 14.52
C ARG A 191 -11.24 7.92 15.30
N LEU A 192 -10.75 8.93 16.01
CA LEU A 192 -11.59 9.88 16.74
C LEU A 192 -12.61 10.56 15.83
N TYR A 193 -12.18 11.03 14.65
CA TYR A 193 -13.07 11.64 13.67
C TYR A 193 -14.18 10.69 13.20
N LEU A 194 -13.84 9.44 12.88
CA LEU A 194 -14.81 8.43 12.46
C LEU A 194 -15.75 8.04 13.60
N GLU A 195 -15.25 7.90 14.83
CA GLU A 195 -16.08 7.60 16.00
C GLU A 195 -17.09 8.72 16.25
N SER A 196 -16.67 9.99 16.15
CA SER A 196 -17.56 11.15 16.32
C SER A 196 -18.56 11.35 15.18
N THR A 197 -18.25 10.93 13.95
CA THR A 197 -19.11 11.21 12.77
C THR A 197 -19.94 10.01 12.31
N ARG A 198 -19.48 8.78 12.56
CA ARG A 198 -20.09 7.53 12.09
C ARG A 198 -20.45 6.56 13.22
N GLY A 199 -19.95 6.81 14.44
CA GLY A 199 -20.16 5.95 15.60
C GLY A 199 -18.99 4.99 15.86
N LYS A 200 -18.90 4.55 17.11
CA LYS A 200 -17.79 3.74 17.61
C LYS A 200 -17.77 2.34 17.03
N GLU A 201 -18.94 1.72 16.89
CA GLU A 201 -19.10 0.35 16.39
C GLU A 201 -18.70 0.26 14.92
N VAL A 202 -19.12 1.23 14.11
CA VAL A 202 -18.79 1.30 12.69
C VAL A 202 -17.29 1.50 12.50
N THR A 203 -16.70 2.38 13.30
CA THR A 203 -15.26 2.62 13.26
C THR A 203 -14.47 1.38 13.68
N SER A 204 -14.87 0.70 14.75
CA SER A 204 -14.23 -0.54 15.18
C SER A 204 -14.24 -1.59 14.07
N LYS A 205 -15.41 -1.81 13.44
CA LYS A 205 -15.55 -2.76 12.32
C LYS A 205 -14.61 -2.44 11.16
N LEU A 206 -14.43 -1.17 10.81
CA LEU A 206 -13.49 -0.77 9.77
C LEU A 206 -12.05 -1.17 10.11
N PHE A 207 -11.59 -0.92 11.34
CA PHE A 207 -10.24 -1.29 11.76
C PHE A 207 -10.08 -2.82 11.89
N ASP A 208 -11.13 -3.55 12.29
CA ASP A 208 -11.13 -5.01 12.28
C ASP A 208 -11.00 -5.58 10.85
N GLU A 209 -11.67 -4.99 9.87
CA GLU A 209 -11.51 -5.35 8.46
C GLU A 209 -10.11 -5.02 7.93
N ILE A 210 -9.49 -3.92 8.39
CA ILE A 210 -8.09 -3.59 8.07
C ILE A 210 -7.13 -4.67 8.63
N HIS A 211 -7.31 -5.08 9.89
CA HIS A 211 -6.53 -6.16 10.49
C HIS A 211 -6.69 -7.46 9.70
N TRP A 212 -7.93 -7.79 9.33
CA TRP A 212 -8.23 -8.96 8.52
C TRP A 212 -7.51 -8.91 7.17
N ILE A 213 -7.55 -7.77 6.45
CA ILE A 213 -6.85 -7.56 5.18
C ILE A 213 -5.35 -7.81 5.32
N ILE A 214 -4.72 -7.25 6.36
CA ILE A 214 -3.29 -7.42 6.61
C ILE A 214 -2.96 -8.91 6.78
N VAL A 215 -3.67 -9.61 7.68
CA VAL A 215 -3.44 -11.03 7.93
C VAL A 215 -3.67 -11.88 6.68
N GLN A 216 -4.74 -11.64 5.92
CA GLN A 216 -5.00 -12.38 4.69
C GLN A 216 -3.94 -12.12 3.62
N SER A 217 -3.47 -10.87 3.49
CA SER A 217 -2.41 -10.53 2.55
C SER A 217 -1.09 -11.24 2.87
N LEU A 218 -0.74 -11.39 4.15
CA LEU A 218 0.46 -12.11 4.61
C LEU A 218 0.30 -13.62 4.45
N LYS A 219 -0.87 -14.18 4.77
CA LYS A 219 -1.18 -15.60 4.55
C LYS A 219 -1.12 -16.00 3.08
N ALA A 220 -1.53 -15.10 2.17
CA ALA A 220 -1.45 -15.28 0.73
C ALA A 220 -0.04 -15.67 0.26
N VAL A 221 0.97 -15.11 0.92
CA VAL A 221 2.35 -15.10 0.43
C VAL A 221 3.30 -15.88 1.32
N ALA A 222 2.88 -16.24 2.53
CA ALA A 222 3.60 -17.16 3.40
C ALA A 222 4.13 -18.44 2.71
N PRO A 223 3.47 -19.04 1.68
CA PRO A 223 4.03 -20.18 0.95
C PRO A 223 5.27 -19.86 0.10
N VAL A 224 5.37 -18.63 -0.43
CA VAL A 224 6.48 -18.21 -1.32
C VAL A 224 7.56 -17.42 -0.59
N MET A 225 7.27 -16.91 0.61
CA MET A 225 8.25 -16.20 1.42
C MET A 225 9.31 -17.14 1.97
N ASN A 226 10.57 -16.71 1.88
CA ASN A 226 11.67 -17.38 2.55
C ASN A 226 11.49 -17.25 4.07
N ASN A 227 11.53 -18.39 4.76
CA ASN A 227 11.37 -18.43 6.21
C ASN A 227 12.72 -18.63 6.87
N ASP A 228 13.47 -17.54 7.03
CA ASP A 228 14.68 -17.51 7.84
C ASP A 228 14.36 -16.97 9.23
N LYS A 229 14.62 -17.79 10.26
CA LYS A 229 14.40 -17.44 11.67
C LYS A 229 15.23 -16.23 12.12
N HIS A 230 16.31 -15.89 11.41
CA HIS A 230 17.15 -14.73 11.71
C HIS A 230 16.60 -13.44 11.09
N CYS A 231 15.69 -13.53 10.12
CA CYS A 231 15.13 -12.36 9.44
C CYS A 231 13.86 -11.86 10.13
N PHE A 232 13.62 -10.55 10.03
CA PHE A 232 12.35 -9.92 10.32
C PHE A 232 12.19 -8.80 9.30
N GLU A 233 10.94 -8.40 9.05
CA GLU A 233 10.70 -7.29 8.13
C GLU A 233 9.54 -6.42 8.61
N CYS A 234 9.75 -5.11 8.56
CA CYS A 234 8.73 -4.12 8.84
C CYS A 234 8.21 -3.55 7.52
N TYR A 235 6.94 -3.81 7.23
CA TYR A 235 6.26 -3.40 6.01
C TYR A 235 5.44 -2.13 6.25
N GLY A 236 5.41 -1.25 5.25
CA GLY A 236 4.45 -0.15 5.17
C GLY A 236 3.23 -0.53 4.34
N TYR A 237 2.08 -0.67 4.97
CA TYR A 237 0.81 -0.93 4.30
C TYR A 237 0.14 0.39 3.91
N ASP A 238 -0.28 0.49 2.64
CA ASP A 238 -1.02 1.64 2.11
C ASP A 238 -2.46 1.21 1.83
N ILE A 239 -3.39 1.81 2.55
CA ILE A 239 -4.83 1.48 2.47
C ILE A 239 -5.61 2.74 2.08
N ILE A 240 -6.58 2.60 1.19
CA ILE A 240 -7.58 3.63 0.92
C ILE A 240 -8.92 3.16 1.47
N ILE A 241 -9.66 4.05 2.12
CA ILE A 241 -11.02 3.79 2.58
C ILE A 241 -11.97 4.44 1.60
N ASP A 242 -13.00 3.72 1.14
CA ASP A 242 -14.04 4.30 0.29
C ASP A 242 -15.17 4.96 1.10
N ASP A 243 -16.07 5.64 0.40
CA ASP A 243 -17.22 6.36 0.97
C ASP A 243 -18.21 5.47 1.73
N LYS A 244 -18.17 4.14 1.49
CA LYS A 244 -18.94 3.11 2.20
C LYS A 244 -18.16 2.50 3.36
N LEU A 245 -17.02 3.08 3.74
CA LEU A 245 -16.13 2.59 4.79
C LEU A 245 -15.59 1.18 4.50
N LYS A 246 -15.37 0.84 3.24
CA LYS A 246 -14.65 -0.36 2.86
C LYS A 246 -13.16 -0.04 2.69
N PRO A 247 -12.26 -0.75 3.40
CA PRO A 247 -10.83 -0.61 3.20
C PRO A 247 -10.35 -1.38 1.97
N TRP A 248 -9.44 -0.76 1.23
CA TRP A 248 -8.81 -1.30 0.02
C TRP A 248 -7.29 -1.26 0.16
N LEU A 249 -6.64 -2.42 0.05
CA LEU A 249 -5.18 -2.53 0.04
C LEU A 249 -4.63 -2.06 -1.31
N ILE A 250 -3.78 -1.04 -1.29
CA ILE A 250 -3.23 -0.42 -2.50
C ILE A 250 -1.82 -0.91 -2.80
N GLU A 251 -0.95 -0.91 -1.78
CA GLU A 251 0.43 -1.37 -1.90
C GLU A 251 0.98 -1.80 -0.53
N VAL A 252 1.97 -2.67 -0.57
CA VAL A 252 2.77 -3.05 0.60
C VAL A 252 4.22 -2.72 0.27
N ASN A 253 4.80 -1.82 1.04
CA ASN A 253 6.16 -1.34 0.85
C ASN A 253 7.09 -2.13 1.78
N ALA A 254 7.94 -2.99 1.21
CA ALA A 254 9.17 -3.41 1.87
C ALA A 254 10.09 -2.18 2.01
N SER A 255 10.68 -1.98 3.18
CA SER A 255 11.45 -0.76 3.51
C SER A 255 10.65 0.56 3.44
N PRO A 256 9.65 0.78 4.31
CA PRO A 256 8.93 2.05 4.37
C PRO A 256 9.88 3.21 4.72
N SER A 257 9.71 4.37 4.06
CA SER A 257 10.59 5.53 4.26
C SER A 257 10.57 6.03 5.71
N LEU A 258 11.75 6.01 6.33
CA LEU A 258 11.99 6.53 7.68
C LEU A 258 12.41 8.02 7.68
N THR A 259 12.41 8.70 6.54
CA THR A 259 12.73 10.13 6.46
C THR A 259 11.65 10.96 7.15
N SER A 260 12.00 11.71 8.20
CA SER A 260 11.03 12.50 8.96
C SER A 260 10.77 13.86 8.33
N SER A 261 9.50 14.18 8.05
CA SER A 261 9.11 15.51 7.54
C SER A 261 8.62 16.48 8.62
N THR A 262 8.22 15.97 9.79
CA THR A 262 7.71 16.74 10.93
C THR A 262 8.23 16.16 12.24
N ALA A 263 8.15 16.92 13.35
CA ALA A 263 8.54 16.42 14.67
C ALA A 263 7.75 15.16 15.08
N ASN A 264 6.44 15.15 14.81
CA ASN A 264 5.58 13.98 15.09
C ASN A 264 5.99 12.76 14.26
N ASP A 265 6.36 12.95 12.98
CA ASP A 265 6.85 11.86 12.13
C ASP A 265 8.18 11.30 12.65
N ARG A 266 9.07 12.17 13.16
CA ARG A 266 10.34 11.77 13.78
C ARG A 266 10.10 10.93 15.04
N ILE A 267 9.23 11.38 15.94
CA ILE A 267 8.90 10.66 17.17
C ILE A 267 8.27 9.29 16.85
N LEU A 268 7.30 9.26 15.93
CA LEU A 268 6.65 8.02 15.52
C LEU A 268 7.66 7.01 14.99
N LYS A 269 8.56 7.44 14.09
CA LYS A 269 9.55 6.56 13.45
C LYS A 269 10.65 6.12 14.40
N TYR A 270 11.09 7.00 15.29
CA TYR A 270 12.04 6.62 16.34
C TYR A 270 11.45 5.52 17.23
N ASN A 271 10.23 5.71 17.72
CA ASN A 271 9.54 4.71 18.55
C ASN A 271 9.29 3.42 17.76
N LEU A 272 8.91 3.52 16.49
CA LEU A 272 8.70 2.36 15.61
C LEU A 272 9.97 1.49 15.53
N ILE A 273 11.12 2.11 15.28
CA ILE A 273 12.40 1.40 15.20
C ILE A 273 12.74 0.77 16.56
N ASN A 274 12.63 1.55 17.64
CA ASN A 274 12.92 1.07 18.99
C ASN A 274 12.05 -0.14 19.37
N ASP A 275 10.74 -0.03 19.19
CA ASP A 275 9.79 -1.11 19.50
C ASP A 275 10.00 -2.31 18.56
N THR A 276 10.37 -2.10 17.30
CA THR A 276 10.72 -3.19 16.37
C THR A 276 11.93 -3.96 16.87
N LEU A 277 12.97 -3.25 17.32
CA LEU A 277 14.19 -3.87 17.82
C LEU A 277 13.96 -4.64 19.12
N ASN A 278 13.10 -4.13 20.01
CA ASN A 278 12.70 -4.85 21.24
C ASN A 278 12.00 -6.19 20.95
N ILE A 279 11.34 -6.32 19.79
CA ILE A 279 10.70 -7.57 19.37
C ILE A 279 11.69 -8.48 18.62
N ALA A 280 12.47 -7.89 17.72
CA ALA A 280 13.38 -8.61 16.85
C ALA A 280 14.62 -9.16 17.57
N LEU A 281 15.11 -8.43 18.58
CA LEU A 281 16.29 -8.76 19.36
C LEU A 281 15.89 -9.23 20.77
N PRO A 282 16.63 -10.16 21.38
CA PRO A 282 16.41 -10.54 22.77
C PRO A 282 16.85 -9.41 23.71
N ASN A 283 16.03 -9.14 24.73
CA ASN A 283 16.29 -8.08 25.71
C ASN A 283 17.46 -8.45 26.62
N GLY A 284 18.61 -7.78 26.44
CA GLY A 284 19.76 -7.93 27.34
C GLY A 284 20.55 -9.23 27.19
N GLU A 285 20.21 -10.07 26.21
CA GLU A 285 20.94 -11.28 25.88
C GLU A 285 21.64 -11.15 24.52
N ILE A 286 22.71 -11.92 24.32
CA ILE A 286 23.36 -12.01 23.01
C ILE A 286 22.37 -12.70 22.05
N PRO A 287 22.11 -12.15 20.85
CA PRO A 287 21.23 -12.78 19.87
C PRO A 287 21.66 -14.22 19.57
N ASP A 288 20.92 -15.20 20.08
CA ASP A 288 21.06 -16.62 19.73
C ASP A 288 20.07 -16.98 18.63
N CYS A 289 20.51 -17.82 17.70
CA CYS A 289 19.70 -18.46 16.66
C CYS A 289 18.49 -19.25 17.20
N LYS A 290 18.42 -19.49 18.51
CA LYS A 290 17.30 -20.13 19.21
C LYS A 290 16.23 -19.15 19.71
N TRP A 291 16.47 -17.84 19.65
CA TRP A 291 15.49 -16.85 20.06
C TRP A 291 14.21 -16.98 19.24
N ASN A 292 13.10 -17.23 19.91
CA ASN A 292 11.82 -17.52 19.27
C ASN A 292 11.07 -16.26 18.83
N LYS A 293 11.66 -15.06 18.99
CA LYS A 293 11.04 -13.75 18.67
C LYS A 293 9.63 -13.61 19.24
N SER A 294 9.42 -14.12 20.45
CA SER A 294 8.16 -14.04 21.19
C SER A 294 8.39 -13.28 22.49
N PRO A 295 8.61 -11.96 22.39
CA PRO A 295 8.87 -11.13 23.56
C PRO A 295 7.63 -11.03 24.45
N PRO A 296 7.79 -10.70 25.75
CA PRO A 296 6.67 -10.47 26.65
C PRO A 296 5.88 -9.22 26.23
N LYS A 297 4.63 -9.09 26.69
CA LYS A 297 3.70 -8.04 26.22
C LYS A 297 4.24 -6.63 26.46
N GLU A 298 5.03 -6.44 27.50
CA GLU A 298 5.67 -5.18 27.90
C GLU A 298 6.72 -4.73 26.87
N ALA A 299 7.35 -5.69 26.18
CA ALA A 299 8.36 -5.42 25.15
C ALA A 299 7.76 -5.15 23.76
N LEU A 300 6.45 -5.30 23.57
CA LEU A 300 5.78 -4.97 22.31
C LEU A 300 5.68 -3.45 22.08
N GLY A 301 5.79 -2.63 23.13
CA GLY A 301 5.61 -1.19 23.01
C GLY A 301 4.27 -0.83 22.39
N ASN A 302 4.29 -0.13 21.25
CA ASN A 302 3.08 0.23 20.52
C ASN A 302 2.61 -0.83 19.51
N TYR A 303 3.25 -2.00 19.44
CA TYR A 303 2.75 -3.10 18.64
C TYR A 303 1.56 -3.80 19.31
N GLU A 304 0.65 -4.29 18.48
CA GLU A 304 -0.36 -5.28 18.83
C GLU A 304 -0.24 -6.51 17.95
N ILE A 305 -0.56 -7.67 18.51
CA ILE A 305 -0.51 -8.95 17.81
C ILE A 305 -1.75 -9.05 16.92
N LEU A 306 -1.53 -9.43 15.65
CA LEU A 306 -2.59 -9.70 14.67
C LEU A 306 -2.90 -11.21 14.55
#